data_AF-A0A9E2PSM1-F1
#
_entry.id   AF-A0A9E2PSM1-F1
#
_cell.length_a   1.000
_cell.length_b   1.000
_cell.length_c   1.000
_cell.angle_alpha   90.00
_cell.angle_beta   90.00
_cell.angle_gamma   90.00
#
_symmetry.space_group_name_H-M   'P 1'
#
loop_
_entity.id
_entity.type
_entity.pdbx_description
1 polymer ?
#
loop_
_entity_poly.entity_id
_entity_poly.type
_entity_poly.pdbx_seq_one_letter_code
_entity_poly.pdbx_strand_id
1 'polypeptide(L)'
;MALWENLTMPGFEALRQQTQTVILPLGSLEEHGPHLPLGTDTFHAMEVARRVGMLRPVVVAPPLFYGMCRSTREHPGTVSISGDALRAMLLAVGREFCRQGMRHLV
;
A
#
# COMPACT_ATOMS: atom_id res chain seq x y z
N MET A 1 13.73 -5.44 -8.42
CA MET A 1 12.74 -5.14 -7.36
C MET A 1 12.33 -3.69 -7.53
N ALA A 2 11.05 -3.40 -7.72
CA ALA A 2 10.58 -2.07 -8.06
C ALA A 2 9.65 -1.49 -6.99
N LEU A 3 10.23 -1.20 -5.83
CA LEU A 3 9.59 -0.34 -4.84
C LEU A 3 9.59 1.08 -5.39
N TRP A 4 8.42 1.66 -5.60
CA TRP A 4 8.24 2.94 -6.29
C TRP A 4 9.06 4.04 -5.63
N GLU A 5 9.04 4.12 -4.30
CA GLU A 5 9.77 5.09 -3.48
C GLU A 5 11.29 5.03 -3.64
N ASN A 6 11.84 3.91 -4.11
CA ASN A 6 13.27 3.71 -4.32
C ASN A 6 13.70 3.94 -5.78
N LEU A 7 12.76 4.27 -6.67
CA LEU A 7 13.05 4.55 -8.07
C LEU A 7 13.35 6.03 -8.29
N THR A 8 14.33 6.30 -9.14
CA THR A 8 14.46 7.62 -9.75
C THR A 8 13.37 7.80 -10.82
N MET A 9 13.08 9.05 -11.21
CA MET A 9 12.11 9.32 -12.29
C MET A 9 12.43 8.53 -13.58
N PRO A 10 13.68 8.49 -14.09
CA PRO A 10 14.01 7.66 -15.25
C PRO A 10 13.82 6.16 -15.00
N GLY A 11 14.10 5.68 -13.78
CA GLY A 11 13.89 4.28 -13.39
C GLY A 11 12.40 3.90 -13.40
N PHE A 12 11.54 4.79 -12.92
CA PHE A 12 10.09 4.61 -12.98
C PHE A 12 9.58 4.62 -14.43
N GLU A 13 10.06 5.55 -15.27
CA GLU A 13 9.68 5.60 -16.67
C GLU A 13 10.07 4.31 -17.42
N ALA A 14 11.30 3.81 -17.21
CA ALA A 14 11.76 2.55 -17.80
C ALA A 14 10.92 1.34 -17.34
N LEU A 15 10.52 1.31 -16.07
CA LEU A 15 9.67 0.25 -15.52
C LEU A 15 8.24 0.29 -16.07
N ARG A 16 7.68 1.49 -16.24
CA ARG A 16 6.34 1.69 -16.81
C ARG A 16 6.20 1.18 -18.24
N GLN A 17 7.31 1.10 -18.99
CA GLN A 17 7.35 0.47 -20.31
C GLN A 17 7.26 -1.07 -20.24
N GLN A 18 7.53 -1.68 -19.08
CA GLN A 18 7.50 -3.13 -18.87
C GLN A 18 6.19 -3.60 -18.24
N THR A 19 5.53 -2.75 -17.46
CA THR A 19 4.29 -3.09 -16.76
C THR A 19 3.42 -1.86 -16.52
N GLN A 20 2.10 -2.07 -16.55
CA GLN A 20 1.09 -1.10 -16.15
C GLN A 20 0.38 -1.52 -14.84
N THR A 21 0.93 -2.53 -14.15
CA THR A 21 0.37 -3.07 -12.92
C THR A 21 1.09 -2.48 -11.71
N VAL A 22 0.32 -1.89 -10.80
CA VAL A 22 0.79 -1.40 -9.50
C VAL A 22 0.09 -2.18 -8.38
N ILE A 23 0.86 -2.55 -7.36
CA ILE A 23 0.33 -3.08 -6.10
C ILE A 23 0.35 -1.95 -5.09
N LEU A 24 -0.77 -1.68 -4.43
CA LEU A 24 -0.85 -0.74 -3.30
C LEU A 24 -1.00 -1.52 -1.99
N PRO A 25 0.07 -1.70 -1.19
CA PRO A 25 -0.07 -2.30 0.11
C PRO A 25 -0.99 -1.44 0.99
N LEU A 26 -2.05 -2.05 1.52
CA LEU A 26 -3.00 -1.41 2.43
C LEU A 26 -3.09 -2.24 3.70
N GLY A 27 -2.82 -1.61 4.84
CA GLY A 27 -3.00 -2.22 6.16
C GLY A 27 -3.67 -1.26 7.12
N SER A 28 -3.41 -1.48 8.41
CA SER A 28 -3.88 -0.66 9.51
C SER A 28 -2.76 -0.45 10.54
N LEU A 29 -2.96 0.53 11.41
CA LEU A 29 -2.25 0.68 12.66
C LEU A 29 -3.22 0.30 13.77
N GLU A 30 -3.18 -0.97 14.21
CA GLU A 30 -4.18 -1.54 15.12
C GLU A 30 -3.62 -2.55 16.11
N GLU A 31 -4.41 -2.81 17.15
CA GLU A 31 -4.11 -3.80 18.18
C GLU A 31 -4.04 -5.23 17.62
N HIS A 32 -3.02 -5.98 18.05
CA HIS A 32 -2.79 -7.38 17.66
C HIS A 32 -2.34 -8.24 18.86
N GLY A 33 -2.90 -7.98 20.04
CA GLY A 33 -2.49 -8.58 21.30
C GLY A 33 -1.18 -8.02 21.85
N PRO A 34 -0.74 -8.53 23.01
CA PRO A 34 0.46 -8.04 23.71
C PRO A 34 1.79 -8.48 23.08
N HIS A 35 1.75 -9.25 21.99
CA HIS A 35 2.91 -9.97 21.45
C HIS A 35 3.28 -9.54 20.02
N LEU A 36 2.46 -8.71 19.37
CA LEU A 36 2.71 -8.24 18.01
C LEU A 36 2.75 -6.71 17.94
N PRO A 37 3.52 -6.14 17.00
CA PRO A 37 3.51 -4.70 16.73
C PRO A 37 2.16 -4.22 16.17
N LEU A 38 1.83 -2.94 16.40
CA LEU A 38 0.60 -2.33 15.91
C LEU A 38 0.52 -2.20 14.36
N GLY A 39 1.66 -2.28 13.68
CA GLY A 39 1.74 -2.17 12.21
C GLY A 39 1.72 -3.51 11.47
N THR A 40 1.37 -4.61 12.16
CA THR A 40 1.49 -5.98 11.63
C THR A 40 0.81 -6.15 10.27
N ASP A 41 -0.41 -5.64 10.13
CA ASP A 41 -1.15 -5.66 8.85
C ASP A 41 -0.34 -5.08 7.69
N THR A 42 0.22 -3.88 7.92
CA THR A 42 0.99 -3.17 6.88
C THR A 42 2.29 -3.90 6.57
N PHE A 43 2.99 -4.43 7.57
CA PHE A 43 4.22 -5.18 7.37
C PHE A 43 3.99 -6.45 6.54
N HIS A 44 2.91 -7.18 6.80
CA HIS A 44 2.54 -8.35 6.00
C HIS A 44 2.20 -7.96 4.56
N ALA A 45 1.36 -6.94 4.36
CA ALA A 45 0.99 -6.48 3.02
C ALA A 45 2.22 -6.05 2.21
N MET A 46 3.15 -5.30 2.83
CA MET A 46 4.40 -4.89 2.19
C MET A 46 5.28 -6.08 1.81
N GLU A 47 5.49 -7.03 2.72
CA GLU A 47 6.37 -8.17 2.46
C GLU A 47 5.83 -9.09 1.36
N VAL A 48 4.51 -9.33 1.34
CA VAL A 48 3.86 -10.08 0.26
C VAL A 48 4.01 -9.34 -1.07
N ALA A 49 3.70 -8.04 -1.12
CA ALA A 49 3.83 -7.23 -2.33
C ALA A 49 5.28 -7.20 -2.85
N ARG A 50 6.25 -7.07 -1.94
CA ARG A 50 7.68 -7.10 -2.24
C ARG A 50 8.08 -8.44 -2.88
N ARG A 51 7.64 -9.57 -2.32
CA ARG A 51 7.92 -10.90 -2.90
C ARG A 51 7.27 -11.08 -4.28
N VAL A 52 6.05 -10.58 -4.48
CA VAL A 52 5.42 -10.59 -5.82
C VAL A 52 6.24 -9.76 -6.81
N GLY A 53 6.72 -8.58 -6.42
CA GLY A 53 7.61 -7.74 -7.23
C GLY A 53 9.00 -8.32 -7.53
N MET A 54 9.39 -9.41 -6.87
CA MET A 54 10.58 -10.20 -7.23
C MET A 54 10.27 -11.27 -8.28
N LEU A 55 9.01 -11.71 -8.39
CA LEU A 55 8.58 -12.81 -9.25
C LEU A 55 7.89 -12.34 -10.54
N ARG A 56 7.38 -11.11 -10.55
CA ARG A 56 6.60 -10.54 -11.65
C ARG A 56 7.00 -9.08 -11.89
N PRO A 57 6.93 -8.60 -13.15
CA PRO A 57 7.09 -7.19 -13.46
C PRO A 57 5.86 -6.42 -12.96
N VAL A 58 5.94 -5.88 -11.75
CA VAL A 58 4.94 -5.02 -11.12
C VAL A 58 5.64 -3.88 -10.38
N VAL A 59 4.96 -2.74 -10.25
CA VAL A 59 5.40 -1.65 -9.37
C VAL A 59 4.77 -1.86 -8.00
N VAL A 60 5.54 -1.76 -6.91
CA VAL A 60 4.98 -1.75 -5.55
C VAL A 60 4.98 -0.31 -5.06
N ALA A 61 3.80 0.26 -4.83
CA ALA A 61 3.67 1.60 -4.28
C ALA A 61 3.97 1.64 -2.77
N PRO A 62 4.24 2.83 -2.19
CA PRO A 62 4.32 2.98 -0.75
C PRO A 62 3.03 2.53 -0.06
N PRO A 63 3.11 1.93 1.13
CA PRO A 63 1.94 1.45 1.84
C PRO A 63 1.05 2.58 2.34
N LEU A 64 -0.24 2.27 2.52
CA LEU A 64 -1.14 3.05 3.36
C LEU A 64 -1.26 2.37 4.73
N PHE A 65 -0.77 3.07 5.76
CA PHE A 65 -0.73 2.57 7.15
C PHE A 65 -2.06 2.70 7.91
N TYR A 66 -3.02 3.48 7.40
CA TYR A 66 -4.25 3.78 8.13
C TYR A 66 -5.47 3.18 7.44
N GLY A 67 -6.15 2.28 8.17
CA GLY A 67 -7.35 1.59 7.75
C GLY A 67 -8.57 1.91 8.63
N MET A 68 -9.65 1.17 8.40
CA MET A 68 -10.89 1.27 9.17
C MET A 68 -10.98 0.13 10.19
N CYS A 69 -10.41 0.33 11.36
CA CYS A 69 -10.40 -0.64 12.45
C CYS A 69 -11.64 -0.47 13.35
N ARG A 70 -12.68 -1.28 13.17
CA ARG A 70 -13.94 -1.17 13.95
C ARG A 70 -13.88 -1.89 15.29
N SER A 71 -13.35 -3.11 15.32
CA SER A 71 -13.30 -3.98 16.50
C SER A 71 -12.20 -3.58 17.48
N THR A 72 -11.09 -3.05 16.98
CA THR A 72 -9.90 -2.69 17.76
C THR A 72 -9.83 -1.21 18.11
N ARG A 73 -10.83 -0.40 17.68
CA ARG A 73 -10.83 1.08 17.78
C ARG A 73 -10.53 1.62 19.17
N GLU A 74 -11.10 0.99 20.20
CA GLU A 74 -11.00 1.45 21.59
C GLU A 74 -9.72 0.96 22.29
N HIS A 75 -8.88 0.15 21.61
CA HIS A 75 -7.63 -0.31 22.18
C HIS A 75 -6.52 0.74 22.03
N PRO A 76 -5.67 0.95 23.05
CA PRO A 76 -4.57 1.90 22.98
C PRO A 76 -3.62 1.62 21.79
N GLY A 77 -3.31 2.66 21.03
CA GLY A 77 -2.41 2.58 19.87
C GLY A 77 -3.12 2.33 18.54
N THR A 78 -4.37 1.86 18.53
CA THR A 78 -5.17 1.76 17.30
C THR A 78 -5.53 3.15 16.77
N VAL A 79 -5.27 3.40 15.49
CA VAL A 79 -5.68 4.63 14.79
C VAL A 79 -6.60 4.25 13.62
N SER A 80 -7.90 4.43 13.82
CA SER A 80 -8.92 4.12 12.80
C SER A 80 -9.44 5.39 12.12
N ILE A 81 -9.29 5.44 10.80
CA ILE A 81 -9.95 6.44 9.95
C ILE A 81 -11.36 6.01 9.56
N SER A 82 -12.21 6.97 9.17
CA SER A 82 -13.54 6.66 8.66
C SER A 82 -13.46 5.96 7.29
N GLY A 83 -14.49 5.19 6.95
CA GLY A 83 -14.61 4.58 5.62
C GLY A 83 -14.59 5.63 4.50
N ASP A 84 -15.18 6.80 4.73
CA ASP A 84 -15.17 7.91 3.76
C ASP A 84 -13.78 8.48 3.54
N ALA A 85 -12.99 8.66 4.62
CA ALA A 85 -11.61 9.13 4.51
C ALA A 85 -10.74 8.10 3.78
N LEU A 86 -10.88 6.80 4.11
CA LEU A 86 -10.16 5.73 3.42
C LEU A 86 -10.52 5.70 1.94
N ARG A 87 -11.82 5.77 1.61
CA ARG A 87 -12.29 5.81 0.22
C ARG A 87 -11.75 7.03 -0.53
N ALA A 88 -11.79 8.22 0.08
CA ALA A 88 -11.29 9.45 -0.53
C ALA A 88 -9.79 9.35 -0.83
N MET A 89 -9.01 8.81 0.12
CA MET A 89 -7.58 8.58 -0.04
C MET A 89 -7.28 7.58 -1.17
N LEU A 90 -7.95 6.42 -1.19
CA LEU A 90 -7.79 5.42 -2.24
C LEU A 90 -8.13 5.97 -3.63
N LEU A 91 -9.21 6.75 -3.74
CA LEU A 91 -9.58 7.39 -5.00
C LEU A 91 -8.57 8.46 -5.44
N ALA A 92 -8.05 9.26 -4.51
CA ALA A 92 -7.05 10.28 -4.82
C ALA A 92 -5.74 9.64 -5.31
N VAL A 93 -5.25 8.62 -4.59
CA VAL A 93 -4.03 7.88 -4.94
C VAL A 93 -4.23 7.11 -6.25
N GLY A 94 -5.35 6.41 -6.42
CA GLY A 94 -5.65 5.66 -7.64
C GLY A 94 -5.74 6.55 -8.88
N ARG A 95 -6.27 7.78 -8.75
CA ARG A 95 -6.25 8.76 -9.86
C ARG A 95 -4.84 9.15 -10.26
N GLU A 96 -3.94 9.34 -9.29
CA GLU A 96 -2.53 9.63 -9.59
C GLU A 96 -1.82 8.44 -10.22
N PHE A 97 -2.11 7.20 -9.81
CA PHE A 97 -1.61 6.01 -10.48
C PHE A 97 -2.07 5.95 -11.94
N CYS A 98 -3.35 6.24 -12.20
CA CYS A 98 -3.87 6.36 -13.56
C CYS A 98 -3.17 7.47 -14.36
N ARG A 99 -2.94 8.65 -13.76
CA ARG A 99 -2.22 9.75 -14.41
C ARG A 99 -0.77 9.34 -14.76
N GLN A 100 -0.13 8.57 -13.89
CA GLN A 100 1.21 8.01 -14.07
C GLN A 100 1.26 6.78 -15.00
N GLY A 101 0.16 6.44 -15.68
CA GLY A 101 0.12 5.37 -16.68
C GLY A 101 -0.04 3.95 -16.12
N MET A 102 -0.28 3.79 -14.82
CA MET A 102 -0.72 2.51 -14.27
C MET A 102 -2.19 2.29 -14.64
N ARG A 103 -2.54 1.05 -15.00
CA ARG A 103 -3.87 0.68 -15.51
C ARG A 103 -4.50 -0.47 -14.73
N HIS A 104 -3.68 -1.26 -14.05
CA HIS A 104 -4.14 -2.35 -13.20
C HIS A 104 -3.67 -2.08 -11.77
N LEU A 105 -4.63 -1.91 -10.86
CA LEU A 105 -4.37 -1.76 -9.43
C LEU A 105 -4.70 -3.09 -8.75
N VAL A 106 -3.76 -3.58 -7.96
CA VAL A 106 -3.89 -4.73 -7.06
C VAL A 106 -3.80 -4.25 -5.62
#